data_AF-A0A8H2K1M2-F1
#
_entry.id   AF-A0A8H2K1M2-F1
#
_cell.length_a   1.000
_cell.length_b   1.000
_cell.length_c   1.000
_cell.angle_alpha   90.00
_cell.angle_beta   90.00
_cell.angle_gamma   90.00
#
_symmetry.space_group_name_H-M   'P 1'
#
loop_
_entity.id
_entity.type
_entity.pdbx_description
1 polymer ?
#
loop_
_entity_poly.entity_id
_entity_poly.type
_entity_poly.pdbx_seq_one_letter_code
_entity_poly.pdbx_strand_id
1 'polypeptide(L)'
;MNAAVTNRENFEWLGNQIRAKTACYEVSIRATGERPPNWEEKAGAFAKMEDDLQKDLALLLAFGDYTDNTVQFKNVQAFLFKAIYAVASQEKTRKPGLDKLCNQIARMELYFYFHPHLEAKFTGEGRLWFAGVEIAYKTYQNNWKHFGDAAKMMLEEAEIAASDIITKYRKDLRKQ
;
A
#
# COMPACT_ATOMS: atom_id res chain seq x y z
N MET A 1 -8.79 3.69 19.18
CA MET A 1 -7.65 3.08 18.46
C MET A 1 -7.96 3.19 16.98
N ASN A 2 -7.16 3.93 16.22
CA ASN A 2 -7.37 4.10 14.78
C ASN A 2 -7.08 2.77 14.08
N ALA A 3 -7.99 2.30 13.21
CA ALA A 3 -7.85 1.05 12.47
C ALA A 3 -6.48 0.93 11.73
N ALA A 4 -5.91 2.08 11.33
CA ALA A 4 -4.58 2.18 10.73
C ALA A 4 -3.41 1.72 11.63
N VAL A 5 -3.57 1.72 12.96
CA VAL A 5 -2.52 1.30 13.92
C VAL A 5 -2.54 -0.21 14.15
N THR A 6 -3.72 -0.84 14.18
CA THR A 6 -3.89 -2.29 14.32
C THR A 6 -3.55 -3.08 13.05
N ASN A 7 -3.64 -2.47 11.86
CA ASN A 7 -3.30 -3.14 10.59
C ASN A 7 -1.80 -3.43 10.45
N ARG A 8 -0.93 -2.55 10.97
CA ARG A 8 0.52 -2.67 10.75
C ARG A 8 1.15 -3.89 11.42
N GLU A 9 0.60 -4.37 12.54
CA GLU A 9 1.08 -5.58 13.22
C GLU A 9 1.00 -6.84 12.35
N ASN A 10 -0.02 -6.95 11.47
CA ASN A 10 -0.14 -8.09 10.56
C ASN A 10 0.95 -8.07 9.49
N PHE A 11 1.27 -6.89 8.95
CA PHE A 11 2.34 -6.73 7.97
C PHE A 11 3.73 -6.88 8.60
N GLU A 12 3.92 -6.39 9.83
CA GLU A 12 5.14 -6.65 10.61
C GLU A 12 5.34 -8.14 10.88
N TRP A 13 4.26 -8.84 11.25
CA TRP A 13 4.30 -10.30 11.42
C TRP A 13 4.72 -11.02 10.14
N LEU A 14 4.25 -10.58 8.97
CA LEU A 14 4.71 -11.09 7.67
C LEU A 14 6.19 -10.79 7.42
N GLY A 15 6.62 -9.54 7.66
CA GLY A 15 7.98 -9.09 7.38
C GLY A 15 9.05 -9.72 8.27
N ASN A 16 8.68 -10.06 9.52
CA ASN A 16 9.58 -10.71 10.46
C ASN A 16 10.06 -12.07 9.89
N GLN A 17 11.36 -12.34 9.94
CA GLN A 17 12.02 -13.55 9.41
C GLN A 17 12.06 -13.73 7.87
N ILE A 18 11.43 -12.87 7.06
CA ILE A 18 11.60 -12.87 5.59
C ILE A 18 12.77 -11.95 5.17
N ARG A 19 13.12 -10.96 6.01
CA ARG A 19 14.32 -10.11 5.82
C ARG A 19 15.60 -10.93 6.08
N ALA A 20 16.66 -10.63 5.33
CA ALA A 20 17.92 -11.40 5.34
C ALA A 20 18.47 -11.62 6.75
N LYS A 21 18.55 -12.90 7.16
CA LYS A 21 19.18 -13.43 8.39
C LYS A 21 18.97 -12.58 9.65
N THR A 22 17.73 -12.25 9.98
CA THR A 22 17.43 -11.93 11.39
C THR A 22 17.40 -13.25 12.14
N ALA A 23 18.41 -13.50 12.99
CA ALA A 23 18.33 -14.60 13.94
C ALA A 23 17.00 -14.48 14.70
N CYS A 24 16.21 -15.56 14.69
CA CYS A 24 14.93 -15.59 15.36
C CYS A 24 15.17 -15.60 16.88
N TYR A 25 15.26 -14.41 17.48
CA TYR A 25 15.40 -14.25 18.93
C TYR A 25 14.05 -14.23 19.64
N GLU A 26 12.95 -14.60 18.97
CA GLU A 26 11.74 -15.04 19.66
C GLU A 26 12.03 -16.38 20.33
N VAL A 27 12.82 -16.32 21.42
CA VAL A 27 12.71 -17.28 22.51
C VAL A 27 11.24 -17.32 22.84
N SER A 28 10.60 -18.48 22.73
CA SER A 28 9.20 -18.71 23.10
C SER A 28 8.80 -17.86 24.32
N ILE A 29 8.22 -16.66 24.11
CA ILE A 29 7.91 -15.72 25.20
C ILE A 29 6.73 -16.22 26.03
N ARG A 30 6.18 -17.40 25.68
CA ARG A 30 5.24 -18.11 26.53
C ARG A 30 5.65 -19.56 26.64
N ALA A 31 5.68 -20.05 27.87
CA ALA A 31 5.74 -21.46 28.22
C ALA A 31 4.44 -22.19 27.78
N THR A 32 4.07 -22.07 26.51
CA THR A 32 2.90 -22.70 25.89
C THR A 32 3.30 -23.81 24.91
N GLY A 33 4.59 -23.97 24.59
CA GLY A 33 5.08 -25.02 23.69
C GLY A 33 4.78 -24.78 22.20
N GLU A 34 4.18 -23.65 21.84
CA GLU A 34 3.89 -23.29 20.44
C GLU A 34 5.16 -22.78 19.73
N ARG A 35 5.51 -23.38 18.58
CA ARG A 35 6.64 -22.94 17.75
C ARG A 35 6.29 -21.61 17.06
N PRO A 36 7.23 -20.65 16.94
CA PRO A 36 7.01 -19.48 16.11
C PRO A 36 6.87 -19.92 14.63
N PRO A 37 5.96 -19.30 13.86
CA PRO A 37 5.75 -19.66 12.45
C PRO A 37 6.99 -19.34 11.63
N ASN A 38 7.39 -20.28 10.77
CA ASN A 38 8.57 -20.18 9.91
C ASN A 38 8.30 -19.34 8.65
N TRP A 39 9.34 -19.12 7.83
CA TRP A 39 9.21 -18.30 6.62
C TRP A 39 8.28 -18.92 5.56
N GLU A 40 8.17 -20.25 5.47
CA GLU A 40 7.30 -20.96 4.52
C GLU A 40 5.82 -20.75 4.87
N GLU A 41 5.49 -20.84 6.15
CA GLU A 41 4.15 -20.54 6.66
C GLU A 41 3.79 -19.08 6.36
N LYS A 42 4.71 -18.13 6.56
CA LYS A 42 4.46 -16.72 6.21
C LYS A 42 4.29 -16.50 4.70
N ALA A 43 5.06 -17.21 3.87
CA ALA A 43 4.86 -17.20 2.42
C ALA A 43 3.46 -17.73 2.02
N GLY A 44 2.92 -18.67 2.79
CA GLY A 44 1.55 -19.18 2.63
C GLY A 44 0.46 -18.10 2.78
N ALA A 45 0.68 -17.07 3.60
CA ALA A 45 -0.25 -15.95 3.72
C ALA A 45 -0.32 -15.12 2.44
N PHE A 46 0.82 -14.84 1.79
CA PHE A 46 0.86 -14.17 0.48
C PHE A 46 0.19 -15.03 -0.61
N ALA A 47 0.34 -16.35 -0.54
CA ALA A 47 -0.31 -17.27 -1.47
C ALA A 47 -1.85 -17.29 -1.34
N LYS A 48 -2.40 -16.85 -0.19
CA LYS A 48 -3.86 -16.68 0.01
C LYS A 48 -4.40 -15.35 -0.52
N MET A 49 -3.53 -14.43 -0.92
CA MET A 49 -3.94 -13.17 -1.55
C MET A 49 -4.13 -13.39 -3.05
N GLU A 50 -5.38 -13.44 -3.49
CA GLU A 50 -5.72 -13.67 -4.91
C GLU A 50 -5.58 -12.39 -5.75
N ASP A 51 -5.81 -11.23 -5.14
CA ASP A 51 -5.69 -9.94 -5.80
C ASP A 51 -4.24 -9.42 -5.81
N ASP A 52 -3.79 -8.96 -6.98
CA ASP A 52 -2.42 -8.51 -7.17
C ASP A 52 -2.13 -7.18 -6.46
N LEU A 53 -3.11 -6.26 -6.39
CA LEU A 53 -2.94 -5.00 -5.65
C LEU A 53 -2.73 -5.29 -4.15
N GLN A 54 -3.57 -6.15 -3.56
CA GLN A 54 -3.43 -6.59 -2.17
C GLN A 54 -2.06 -7.22 -1.92
N LYS A 55 -1.62 -8.09 -2.82
CA LYS A 55 -0.35 -8.81 -2.70
C LYS A 55 0.85 -7.87 -2.77
N ASP A 56 0.91 -7.00 -3.78
CA ASP A 56 2.02 -6.06 -3.95
C ASP A 56 2.05 -5.01 -2.82
N LEU A 57 0.88 -4.54 -2.37
CA LEU A 57 0.77 -3.63 -1.22
C LEU A 57 1.21 -4.32 0.08
N ALA A 58 0.80 -5.57 0.32
CA ALA A 58 1.22 -6.33 1.48
C ALA A 58 2.73 -6.59 1.49
N LEU A 59 3.34 -6.85 0.33
CA LEU A 59 4.80 -6.99 0.21
C LEU A 59 5.51 -5.68 0.59
N LEU A 60 5.07 -4.54 0.04
CA LEU A 60 5.63 -3.23 0.39
C LEU A 60 5.55 -2.98 1.90
N LEU A 61 4.38 -3.22 2.50
CA LEU A 61 4.16 -3.02 3.94
C LEU A 61 4.99 -3.98 4.80
N ALA A 62 5.12 -5.25 4.40
CA ALA A 62 5.90 -6.24 5.13
C ALA A 62 7.42 -5.97 5.07
N PHE A 63 7.93 -5.61 3.90
CA PHE A 63 9.35 -5.28 3.70
C PHE A 63 9.71 -3.85 4.09
N GLY A 64 8.73 -2.95 4.23
CA GLY A 64 8.96 -1.55 4.57
C GLY A 64 9.89 -0.82 3.60
N ASP A 65 10.08 -1.35 2.40
CA ASP A 65 10.85 -0.74 1.32
C ASP A 65 9.88 -0.04 0.37
N TYR A 66 9.75 1.27 0.55
CA TYR A 66 8.83 2.11 -0.22
C TYR A 66 9.53 2.88 -1.34
N THR A 67 10.70 2.41 -1.76
CA THR A 67 11.43 3.04 -2.86
C THR A 67 10.66 2.89 -4.18
N ASP A 68 10.56 3.97 -4.94
CA ASP A 68 9.74 4.05 -6.15
C ASP A 68 10.34 3.26 -7.34
N ASN A 69 11.53 2.70 -7.17
CA ASN A 69 12.19 1.85 -8.15
C ASN A 69 11.85 0.35 -7.98
N THR A 70 11.25 -0.06 -6.85
CA THR A 70 10.83 -1.45 -6.59
C THR A 70 9.75 -1.90 -7.58
N VAL A 71 9.70 -3.21 -7.82
CA VAL A 71 8.69 -3.80 -8.72
C VAL A 71 7.28 -3.60 -8.14
N GLN A 72 7.12 -3.83 -6.84
CA GLN A 72 5.84 -3.73 -6.15
C GLN A 72 5.32 -2.29 -6.18
N PHE A 73 6.17 -1.29 -5.91
CA PHE A 73 5.74 0.11 -5.97
C PHE A 73 5.26 0.47 -7.38
N LYS A 74 5.98 0.05 -8.42
CA LYS A 74 5.59 0.27 -9.81
C LYS A 74 4.29 -0.44 -10.18
N ASN A 75 4.06 -1.65 -9.68
CA ASN A 75 2.82 -2.38 -9.92
C ASN A 75 1.61 -1.69 -9.27
N VAL A 76 1.74 -1.30 -7.99
CA VAL A 76 0.67 -0.57 -7.29
C VAL A 76 0.40 0.76 -7.98
N GLN A 77 1.44 1.52 -8.32
CA GLN A 77 1.29 2.77 -9.09
C GLN A 77 0.61 2.53 -10.44
N ALA A 78 0.98 1.47 -11.16
CA ALA A 78 0.38 1.14 -12.45
C ALA A 78 -1.10 0.74 -12.32
N PHE A 79 -1.47 0.02 -11.25
CA PHE A 79 -2.87 -0.30 -10.94
C PHE A 79 -3.67 0.98 -10.71
N LEU A 80 -3.20 1.84 -9.79
CA LEU A 80 -3.86 3.12 -9.48
C LEU A 80 -3.98 4.01 -10.71
N PHE A 81 -2.91 4.11 -11.51
CA PHE A 81 -2.92 4.84 -12.77
C PHE A 81 -4.02 4.34 -13.71
N LYS A 82 -4.11 3.02 -13.94
CA LYS A 82 -5.13 2.43 -14.83
C LYS A 82 -6.54 2.73 -14.32
N ALA A 83 -6.77 2.60 -13.02
CA ALA A 83 -8.08 2.86 -12.41
C ALA A 83 -8.49 4.32 -12.55
N ILE A 84 -7.60 5.26 -12.21
CA ILE A 84 -7.83 6.70 -12.36
C ILE A 84 -8.04 7.07 -13.83
N TYR A 85 -7.18 6.58 -14.72
CA TYR A 85 -7.22 6.91 -16.14
C TYR A 85 -8.50 6.39 -16.81
N ALA A 86 -8.98 5.21 -16.43
CA ALA A 86 -10.23 4.65 -16.96
C ALA A 86 -11.41 5.60 -16.72
N VAL A 87 -11.55 6.16 -15.51
CA VAL A 87 -12.62 7.11 -15.16
C VAL A 87 -12.35 8.48 -15.81
N ALA A 88 -11.14 9.01 -15.65
CA ALA A 88 -10.79 10.34 -16.15
C ALA A 88 -10.91 10.46 -17.68
N SER A 89 -10.61 9.38 -18.42
CA SER A 89 -10.73 9.34 -19.89
C SER A 89 -12.18 9.45 -20.38
N GLN A 90 -13.15 9.05 -19.55
CA GLN A 90 -14.58 9.20 -19.84
C GLN A 90 -15.07 10.60 -19.48
N GLU A 91 -14.64 11.14 -18.33
CA GLU A 91 -15.16 12.42 -17.83
C GLU A 91 -14.53 13.66 -18.48
N LYS A 92 -13.24 13.62 -18.82
CA LYS A 92 -12.46 14.82 -19.14
C LYS A 92 -12.12 14.98 -20.62
N THR A 93 -12.64 14.11 -21.50
CA THR A 93 -12.46 14.07 -22.97
C THR A 93 -10.98 14.20 -23.40
N ARG A 94 -10.30 13.09 -23.71
CA ARG A 94 -8.88 12.98 -24.16
C ARG A 94 -8.12 14.32 -24.28
N LYS A 95 -7.76 14.91 -23.14
CA LYS A 95 -6.85 16.06 -23.09
C LYS A 95 -5.43 15.55 -23.32
N PRO A 96 -4.62 16.22 -24.17
CA PRO A 96 -3.19 15.94 -24.24
C PRO A 96 -2.58 15.95 -22.82
N GLY A 97 -1.79 14.92 -22.49
CA GLY A 97 -1.16 14.79 -21.17
C GLY A 97 -2.05 14.23 -20.05
N LEU A 98 -3.27 13.76 -20.34
CA LEU A 98 -4.15 13.12 -19.36
C LEU A 98 -3.48 11.90 -18.70
N ASP A 99 -2.83 11.06 -19.49
CA ASP A 99 -2.08 9.89 -19.04
C ASP A 99 -0.96 10.26 -18.07
N LYS A 100 -0.15 11.27 -18.43
CA LYS A 100 0.91 11.81 -17.57
C LYS A 100 0.33 12.31 -16.25
N LEU A 101 -0.73 13.11 -16.29
CA LEU A 101 -1.37 13.66 -15.10
C LEU A 101 -1.92 12.56 -14.18
N CYS A 102 -2.66 11.59 -14.73
CA CYS A 102 -3.19 10.46 -13.95
C CYS A 102 -2.07 9.65 -13.30
N ASN A 103 -0.95 9.44 -14.00
CA ASN A 103 0.19 8.72 -13.46
C ASN A 103 0.87 9.51 -12.34
N GLN A 104 1.03 10.83 -12.49
CA GLN A 104 1.57 11.70 -11.45
C GLN A 104 0.70 11.72 -10.19
N ILE A 105 -0.64 11.76 -10.36
CA ILE A 105 -1.58 11.66 -9.23
C ILE A 105 -1.43 10.29 -8.54
N ALA A 106 -1.41 9.19 -9.29
CA ALA A 106 -1.23 7.85 -8.74
C ALA A 106 0.08 7.72 -7.93
N ARG A 107 1.20 8.20 -8.48
CA ARG A 107 2.50 8.23 -7.79
C ARG A 107 2.45 9.08 -6.53
N MET A 108 1.83 10.26 -6.61
CA MET A 108 1.69 11.17 -5.48
C MET A 108 0.95 10.49 -4.32
N GLU A 109 -0.25 9.97 -4.58
CA GLU A 109 -1.06 9.36 -3.53
C GLU A 109 -0.37 8.13 -2.94
N LEU A 110 0.24 7.27 -3.76
CA LEU A 110 1.00 6.12 -3.26
C LEU A 110 2.19 6.53 -2.37
N TYR A 111 2.92 7.57 -2.76
CA TYR A 111 4.06 8.05 -1.97
C TYR A 111 3.61 8.60 -0.62
N PHE A 112 2.59 9.45 -0.59
CA PHE A 112 2.07 10.03 0.65
C PHE A 112 1.38 8.99 1.54
N TYR A 113 0.80 7.95 0.95
CA TYR A 113 0.25 6.80 1.68
C TYR A 113 1.29 6.12 2.57
N PHE A 114 2.47 5.84 2.02
CA PHE A 114 3.56 5.22 2.79
C PHE A 114 4.28 6.19 3.73
N HIS A 115 4.19 7.49 3.48
CA HIS A 115 4.85 8.54 4.24
C HIS A 115 3.86 9.51 4.91
N PRO A 116 2.96 9.02 5.80
CA PRO A 116 1.91 9.85 6.40
C PRO A 116 2.49 10.99 7.26
N HIS A 117 3.73 10.86 7.75
CA HIS A 117 4.43 11.93 8.47
C HIS A 117 4.74 13.16 7.59
N LEU A 118 4.68 13.02 6.26
CA LEU A 118 4.84 14.14 5.32
C LEU A 118 3.54 14.91 5.12
N GLU A 119 2.37 14.33 5.37
CA GLU A 119 1.07 15.02 5.23
C GLU A 119 0.98 16.26 6.13
N ALA A 120 1.59 16.22 7.33
CA ALA A 120 1.63 17.37 8.22
C ALA A 120 2.60 18.48 7.76
N LYS A 121 3.51 18.19 6.82
CA LYS A 121 4.59 19.09 6.39
C LYS A 121 4.35 19.71 5.02
N PHE A 122 3.54 19.07 4.18
CA PHE A 122 3.28 19.53 2.82
C PHE A 122 1.94 20.25 2.73
N THR A 123 1.94 21.44 2.14
CA THR A 123 0.69 22.05 1.66
C THR A 123 0.17 21.25 0.47
N GLY A 124 -1.11 21.39 0.13
CA GLY A 124 -1.67 20.76 -1.07
C GLY A 124 -0.92 21.15 -2.35
N GLU A 125 -0.45 22.39 -2.45
CA GLU A 125 0.42 22.86 -3.53
C GLU A 125 1.80 22.19 -3.51
N GLY A 126 2.40 22.05 -2.32
CA GLY A 126 3.65 21.31 -2.14
C GLY A 126 3.56 19.85 -2.59
N ARG A 127 2.42 19.19 -2.36
CA ARG A 127 2.18 17.81 -2.84
C ARG A 127 2.22 17.74 -4.37
N LEU A 128 1.54 18.68 -5.04
CA LEU A 128 1.53 18.75 -6.51
C LEU A 128 2.93 19.02 -7.06
N TRP A 129 3.65 19.97 -6.45
CA TRP A 129 5.03 20.29 -6.84
C TRP A 129 5.95 19.08 -6.70
N PHE A 130 5.88 18.36 -5.57
CA PHE A 130 6.64 17.12 -5.34
C PHE A 130 6.36 16.05 -6.42
N ALA A 131 5.10 15.92 -6.83
CA ALA A 131 4.68 14.97 -7.85
C ALA A 131 4.98 15.41 -9.29
N GLY A 132 5.47 16.64 -9.48
CA GLY A 132 5.66 17.26 -10.80
C GLY A 132 4.36 17.56 -11.52
N VAL A 133 3.24 17.71 -10.80
CA VAL A 133 1.93 18.02 -11.35
C VAL A 133 1.87 19.52 -11.69
N GLU A 134 1.92 19.83 -12.99
CA GLU A 134 1.99 21.21 -13.52
C GLU A 134 0.60 21.84 -13.70
N ILE A 135 -0.28 21.75 -12.68
CA ILE A 135 -1.56 22.47 -12.66
C ILE A 135 -1.71 23.26 -11.36
N ALA A 136 -2.37 24.42 -11.44
CA ALA A 136 -2.65 25.22 -10.26
C ALA A 136 -3.43 24.43 -9.20
N TYR A 137 -3.08 24.58 -7.92
CA TYR A 137 -3.70 23.84 -6.83
C TYR A 137 -5.24 23.98 -6.81
N LYS A 138 -5.77 25.18 -7.06
CA LYS A 138 -7.23 25.39 -7.15
C LYS A 138 -7.87 24.58 -8.28
N THR A 139 -7.19 24.45 -9.42
CA THR A 139 -7.64 23.62 -10.55
C THR A 139 -7.62 22.13 -10.18
N TYR A 140 -6.56 21.68 -9.51
CA TYR A 140 -6.46 20.32 -8.98
C TYR A 140 -7.60 20.04 -8.00
N GLN A 141 -7.76 20.88 -6.98
CA GLN A 141 -8.76 20.76 -5.94
C GLN A 141 -10.18 20.64 -6.51
N ASN A 142 -10.51 21.44 -7.51
CA ASN A 142 -11.85 21.48 -8.08
C ASN A 142 -12.13 20.35 -9.09
N ASN A 143 -11.11 19.88 -9.82
CA ASN A 143 -11.33 19.04 -11.00
C ASN A 143 -10.67 17.65 -10.96
N TRP A 144 -9.72 17.43 -10.04
CA TRP A 144 -8.86 16.25 -10.05
C TRP A 144 -8.71 15.58 -8.67
N LYS A 145 -8.95 16.33 -7.58
CA LYS A 145 -8.78 15.84 -6.22
C LYS A 145 -9.55 14.54 -5.94
N HIS A 146 -10.74 14.37 -6.50
CA HIS A 146 -11.54 13.15 -6.32
C HIS A 146 -10.85 11.90 -6.89
N PHE A 147 -10.01 12.02 -7.93
CA PHE A 147 -9.20 10.89 -8.40
C PHE A 147 -8.11 10.50 -7.40
N GLY A 148 -7.50 11.49 -6.75
CA GLY A 148 -6.53 11.24 -5.69
C GLY A 148 -7.19 10.60 -4.46
N ASP A 149 -8.37 11.11 -4.08
CA ASP A 149 -9.17 10.53 -2.98
C ASP A 149 -9.59 9.09 -3.30
N ALA A 150 -9.97 8.79 -4.56
CA ALA A 150 -10.27 7.44 -5.01
C ALA A 150 -9.05 6.51 -4.94
N ALA A 151 -7.87 6.98 -5.36
CA ALA A 151 -6.64 6.20 -5.26
C ALA A 151 -6.29 5.86 -3.80
N LYS A 152 -6.46 6.83 -2.89
CA LYS A 152 -6.29 6.61 -1.45
C LYS A 152 -7.28 5.58 -0.91
N MET A 153 -8.56 5.66 -1.29
CA MET A 153 -9.56 4.66 -0.88
C MET A 153 -9.21 3.25 -1.36
N MET A 154 -8.75 3.10 -2.61
CA MET A 154 -8.31 1.79 -3.14
C MET A 154 -7.15 1.20 -2.34
N LEU A 155 -6.19 2.03 -1.90
CA LEU A 155 -5.08 1.59 -1.07
C LEU A 155 -5.54 1.15 0.32
N GLU A 156 -6.42 1.94 0.95
CA GLU A 156 -6.98 1.62 2.27
C GLU A 156 -7.79 0.31 2.23
N GLU A 157 -8.63 0.12 1.21
CA GLU A 157 -9.40 -1.10 1.01
C GLU A 157 -8.51 -2.33 0.77
N ALA A 158 -7.47 -2.19 -0.07
CA ALA A 158 -6.52 -3.27 -0.33
C ALA A 158 -5.71 -3.64 0.93
N GLU A 159 -5.30 -2.66 1.73
CA GLU A 159 -4.62 -2.90 3.00
C GLU A 159 -5.51 -3.65 3.99
N ILE A 160 -6.77 -3.22 4.13
CA ILE A 160 -7.75 -3.89 5.01
C ILE A 160 -7.97 -5.33 4.55
N ALA A 161 -8.21 -5.56 3.26
CA ALA A 161 -8.42 -6.89 2.71
C ALA A 161 -7.21 -7.81 2.93
N ALA A 162 -5.99 -7.32 2.67
CA ALA A 162 -4.76 -8.07 2.93
C ALA A 162 -4.60 -8.40 4.41
N SER A 163 -4.86 -7.44 5.31
CA SER A 163 -4.80 -7.63 6.76
C SER A 163 -5.82 -8.66 7.27
N ASP A 164 -7.03 -8.67 6.71
CA ASP A 164 -8.05 -9.67 7.02
C ASP A 164 -7.63 -11.08 6.60
N ILE A 165 -7.02 -11.21 5.41
CA ILE A 165 -6.47 -12.48 4.91
C ILE A 165 -5.37 -12.98 5.86
N ILE A 166 -4.43 -12.12 6.25
CA ILE A 166 -3.36 -12.45 7.19
C ILE A 166 -3.94 -12.88 8.53
N THR A 167 -4.94 -12.16 9.04
CA THR A 167 -5.60 -12.47 10.31
C THR A 167 -6.25 -13.85 10.28
N LYS A 168 -6.99 -14.17 9.21
CA LYS A 168 -7.62 -15.49 9.02
C LYS A 168 -6.55 -16.58 8.95
N TYR A 169 -5.53 -16.37 8.14
CA TYR A 169 -4.42 -17.31 7.97
C TYR A 169 -3.69 -17.62 9.30
N ARG A 170 -3.38 -16.58 10.09
CA ARG A 170 -2.77 -16.73 11.43
C ARG A 170 -3.65 -17.55 12.39
N LYS A 171 -4.97 -17.38 12.32
CA LYS A 171 -5.92 -18.17 13.15
C LYS A 171 -5.94 -19.63 12.72
N ASP A 172 -5.85 -19.90 11.42
CA ASP A 172 -5.88 -21.27 10.91
C ASP A 172 -4.57 -22.02 11.20
N LEU A 173 -3.42 -21.34 11.17
CA LEU A 173 -2.14 -21.92 11.61
C LEU A 173 -2.16 -22.39 13.08
N ARG A 174 -2.87 -21.66 13.96
CA ARG A 174 -2.97 -22.02 15.40
C ARG A 174 -3.89 -23.20 15.68
N LYS A 175 -4.69 -23.63 14.69
CA LYS A 175 -5.60 -24.78 14.82
C LYS A 175 -4.98 -26.08 14.31
N GLN A 176 -3.82 -26.00 13.66
CA GLN A 176 -3.05 -27.15 13.17
C GLN A 176 -2.18 -27.70 14.30
#